data_AF-A0A258CN21-F1
#
_entry.id   AF-A0A258CN21-F1
#
_cell.length_a   1.000
_cell.length_b   1.000
_cell.length_c   1.000
_cell.angle_alpha   90.00
_cell.angle_beta   90.00
_cell.angle_gamma   90.00
#
_symmetry.space_group_name_H-M   'P 1'
#
loop_
_entity.id
_entity.type
_entity.pdbx_description
1 polymer ?
#
loop_
_entity_poly.entity_id
_entity_poly.type
_entity_poly.pdbx_seq_one_letter_code
_entity_poly.pdbx_strand_id
1 'polypeptide(L)'
;MLRIPGAIRVWEEHEDPFALFAGQVTGVLALDPETPFRFANRIAALPGLSITGAEEMISAQRRIKSAAELAIIQTAMDASYRVQKAVHAGLRPGMKASEVADFIAAAHVALGLSPVFAAVQFGEATAYPHGVPHDQVLASGDMVLVDMGGRLHGYHSDITRTYVFGPSTPRQRHLWECERRAQLAAFAAAQPGALCQDVDKAAR
;
A
#
# COMPACT_ATOMS: atom_id res chain seq x y z
N MET A 1 3.63 19.37 -10.34
CA MET A 1 3.88 19.67 -8.92
C MET A 1 3.05 20.87 -8.53
N LEU A 2 2.23 20.77 -7.49
CA LEU A 2 1.45 21.91 -6.96
C LEU A 2 2.44 22.97 -6.46
N ARG A 3 2.30 24.23 -6.88
CA ARG A 3 3.09 25.35 -6.36
C ARG A 3 2.17 26.22 -5.53
N ILE A 4 2.42 26.28 -4.23
CA ILE A 4 1.69 27.16 -3.32
C ILE A 4 2.53 28.43 -3.13
N PRO A 5 2.00 29.63 -3.42
CA PRO A 5 2.68 30.88 -3.10
C PRO A 5 2.94 30.96 -1.59
N GLY A 6 4.17 31.27 -1.20
CA GLY A 6 4.53 31.37 0.21
C GLY A 6 5.98 31.82 0.38
N ALA A 7 6.29 32.37 1.54
CA ALA A 7 7.66 32.70 1.89
C ALA A 7 8.36 31.48 2.47
N ILE A 8 9.52 31.11 1.92
CA ILE A 8 10.37 30.08 2.50
C ILE A 8 11.08 30.71 3.70
N ARG A 9 10.85 30.16 4.89
CA ARG A 9 11.55 30.52 6.12
C ARG A 9 12.56 29.44 6.43
N VAL A 10 13.81 29.84 6.59
CA VAL A 10 14.94 28.95 6.89
C VAL A 10 15.43 29.22 8.31
N TRP A 11 16.11 28.25 8.89
CA TRP A 11 16.81 28.38 10.16
C TRP A 11 18.15 27.64 10.07
N GLU A 12 19.12 28.08 10.86
CA GLU A 12 20.42 27.42 11.03
C GLU A 12 20.36 26.37 12.14
N GLU A 13 21.28 25.39 12.14
CA GLU A 13 21.25 24.26 13.09
C GLU A 13 21.22 24.67 14.58
N HIS A 14 21.77 25.85 14.91
CA HIS A 14 21.82 26.38 16.26
C HIS A 14 20.59 27.23 16.64
N GLU A 15 19.70 27.50 15.69
CA GLU A 15 18.49 28.29 15.90
C GLU A 15 17.32 27.40 16.34
N ASP A 16 16.37 27.99 17.07
CA ASP A 16 15.15 27.29 17.46
C ASP A 16 14.05 27.44 16.38
N PRO A 17 13.74 26.40 15.59
CA PRO A 17 12.71 26.48 14.56
C PRO A 17 11.31 26.72 15.14
N PHE A 18 11.06 26.40 16.41
CA PHE A 18 9.78 26.65 17.05
C PHE A 18 9.59 28.13 17.41
N ALA A 19 10.67 28.85 17.70
CA ALA A 19 10.62 30.30 17.90
C ALA A 19 10.28 31.03 16.59
N LEU A 20 10.88 30.59 15.47
CA LEU A 20 10.55 31.06 14.13
C LEU A 20 9.08 30.81 13.79
N PHE A 21 8.55 29.64 14.15
CA PHE A 21 7.15 29.27 13.93
C PHE A 21 6.17 30.09 14.79
N ALA A 22 6.47 30.25 16.08
CA ALA A 22 5.61 30.96 17.04
C ALA A 22 5.33 32.42 16.62
N GLY A 23 6.30 33.08 15.99
CA GLY A 23 6.16 34.45 15.52
C GLY A 23 5.31 34.61 14.25
N GLN A 24 4.80 33.53 13.66
CA GLN A 24 4.14 33.57 12.35
C GLN A 24 2.71 33.00 12.35
N VAL A 25 2.34 32.22 13.38
CA VAL A 25 1.06 31.50 13.40
C VAL A 25 0.32 31.81 14.70
N THR A 26 -0.94 32.19 14.59
CA THR A 26 -1.85 32.38 15.74
C THR A 26 -3.21 31.78 15.40
N GLY A 27 -4.00 31.44 16.41
CA GLY A 27 -5.34 30.88 16.23
C GLY A 27 -5.35 29.36 16.11
N VAL A 28 -6.18 28.81 15.20
CA VAL A 28 -6.36 27.36 15.05
C VAL A 28 -5.40 26.82 13.99
N LEU A 29 -4.57 25.86 14.37
CA LEU A 29 -3.66 25.15 13.46
C LEU A 29 -4.10 23.69 13.34
N ALA A 30 -4.42 23.25 12.12
CA ALA A 30 -4.63 21.84 11.82
C ALA A 30 -3.28 21.19 11.49
N LEU A 31 -2.87 20.21 12.29
CA LEU A 31 -1.57 19.54 12.17
C LEU A 31 -1.70 18.24 11.39
N ASP A 32 -0.77 18.00 10.48
CA ASP A 32 -0.66 16.72 9.75
C ASP A 32 -0.52 15.56 10.75
N PRO A 33 -1.36 14.51 10.69
CA PRO A 33 -1.26 13.36 11.60
C PRO A 33 0.10 12.63 11.53
N GLU A 34 0.83 12.75 10.41
CA GLU A 34 2.17 12.18 10.26
C GLU A 34 3.28 13.05 10.89
N THR A 35 2.94 14.22 11.44
CA THR A 35 3.92 15.08 12.14
C THR A 35 4.51 14.31 13.33
N PRO A 36 5.84 14.09 13.38
CA PRO A 36 6.42 13.34 14.49
C PRO A 36 6.08 13.98 15.84
N PHE A 37 5.71 13.16 16.81
CA PHE A 37 5.22 13.62 18.12
C PHE A 37 6.15 14.64 18.80
N ARG A 38 7.47 14.49 18.65
CA ARG A 38 8.47 15.45 19.17
C ARG A 38 8.27 16.89 18.66
N PHE A 39 7.80 17.05 17.42
CA PHE A 39 7.49 18.36 16.84
C PHE A 39 6.09 18.80 17.26
N ALA A 40 5.11 17.91 17.14
CA ALA A 40 3.72 18.19 17.50
C ALA A 40 3.59 18.69 18.95
N ASN A 41 4.28 18.05 19.90
CA ASN A 41 4.26 18.42 21.31
C ASN A 41 4.85 19.82 21.54
N ARG A 42 5.96 20.17 20.89
CA ARG A 42 6.57 21.50 21.01
C ARG A 42 5.72 22.59 20.34
N ILE A 43 5.09 22.31 19.21
CA ILE A 43 4.15 23.22 18.54
C ILE A 43 2.90 23.45 19.40
N ALA A 44 2.35 22.39 20.01
CA ALA A 44 1.18 22.47 20.87
C ALA A 44 1.42 23.28 22.17
N ALA A 45 2.68 23.39 22.60
CA ALA A 45 3.06 24.20 23.76
C ALA A 45 3.24 25.69 23.43
N LEU A 46 3.15 26.11 22.16
CA LEU A 46 3.32 27.52 21.79
C LEU A 46 2.09 28.35 22.20
N PRO A 47 2.30 29.56 22.74
CA PRO A 47 1.20 30.40 23.19
C PRO A 47 0.36 30.91 22.01
N GLY A 48 -0.95 31.04 22.20
CA GLY A 48 -1.85 31.61 21.19
C GLY A 48 -2.23 30.66 20.06
N LEU A 49 -1.92 29.36 20.18
CA LEU A 49 -2.34 28.31 19.25
C LEU A 49 -3.35 27.35 19.88
N SER A 50 -4.31 26.93 19.07
CA SER A 50 -5.19 25.80 19.33
C SER A 50 -4.93 24.75 18.24
N ILE A 51 -4.47 23.57 18.63
CA ILE A 51 -4.12 22.50 17.68
C ILE A 51 -5.31 21.58 17.45
N THR A 52 -5.56 21.27 16.17
CA THR A 52 -6.54 20.27 15.73
C THR A 52 -5.86 19.29 14.76
N GLY A 53 -6.48 18.14 14.49
CA GLY A 53 -5.96 17.18 13.50
C GLY A 53 -6.37 17.56 12.07
N ALA A 54 -5.44 17.52 11.12
CA ALA A 54 -5.71 17.75 9.70
C ALA A 54 -6.17 16.48 8.95
N GLU A 55 -6.31 15.34 9.64
CA GLU A 55 -6.56 14.03 9.01
C GLU A 55 -7.79 14.01 8.11
N GLU A 56 -8.94 14.48 8.59
CA GLU A 56 -10.17 14.48 7.78
C GLU A 56 -10.08 15.48 6.62
N MET A 57 -9.42 16.62 6.81
CA MET A 57 -9.19 17.61 5.75
C MET A 57 -8.34 17.00 4.62
N ILE A 58 -7.25 16.36 4.98
CA ILE A 58 -6.33 15.69 4.05
C ILE A 58 -7.04 14.51 3.37
N SER A 59 -7.73 13.68 4.14
CA SER A 59 -8.42 12.49 3.66
C SER A 59 -9.57 12.83 2.71
N ALA A 60 -10.35 13.87 3.01
CA ALA A 60 -11.42 14.33 2.12
C ALA A 60 -10.89 14.73 0.74
N GLN A 61 -9.73 15.39 0.67
CA GLN A 61 -9.10 15.75 -0.60
C GLN A 61 -8.47 14.54 -1.33
N ARG A 62 -7.87 13.59 -0.59
CA ARG A 62 -7.17 12.44 -1.17
C ARG A 62 -8.07 11.26 -1.51
N ARG A 63 -9.31 11.22 -0.98
CA ARG A 63 -10.23 10.09 -1.19
C ARG A 63 -10.70 10.01 -2.65
N ILE A 64 -11.05 11.15 -3.24
CA ILE A 64 -11.54 11.27 -4.62
C ILE A 64 -10.38 11.60 -5.54
N LYS A 65 -10.00 10.64 -6.39
CA LYS A 65 -8.85 10.78 -7.29
C LYS A 65 -9.28 11.51 -8.54
N SER A 66 -8.48 12.46 -8.98
CA SER A 66 -8.62 13.06 -10.32
C SER A 66 -8.28 12.06 -11.42
N ALA A 67 -8.66 12.38 -12.66
CA ALA A 67 -8.34 11.55 -13.82
C ALA A 67 -6.83 11.32 -14.01
N ALA A 68 -5.99 12.31 -13.69
CA ALA A 68 -4.54 12.19 -13.76
C ALA A 68 -4.00 11.20 -12.73
N GLU A 69 -4.52 11.23 -11.50
CA GLU A 69 -4.13 10.30 -10.44
C GLU A 69 -4.55 8.88 -10.77
N LEU A 70 -5.77 8.69 -11.28
CA LEU A 70 -6.25 7.38 -11.74
C LEU A 70 -5.39 6.82 -12.86
N ALA A 71 -4.94 7.65 -13.81
CA ALA A 71 -4.04 7.22 -14.88
C ALA A 71 -2.68 6.73 -14.35
N ILE A 72 -2.12 7.40 -13.33
CA ILE A 72 -0.88 6.96 -12.68
C ILE A 72 -1.09 5.63 -11.94
N ILE A 73 -2.18 5.51 -11.17
CA ILE A 73 -2.53 4.26 -10.47
C ILE A 73 -2.69 3.11 -11.47
N GLN A 74 -3.43 3.32 -12.55
CA GLN A 74 -3.63 2.30 -13.60
C GLN A 74 -2.30 1.87 -14.21
N THR A 75 -1.42 2.81 -14.53
CA THR A 75 -0.10 2.51 -15.07
C THR A 75 0.74 1.68 -14.10
N ALA A 76 0.71 2.02 -12.80
CA ALA A 76 1.40 1.24 -11.78
C ALA A 76 0.81 -0.18 -11.64
N MET A 77 -0.52 -0.31 -11.67
CA MET A 77 -1.23 -1.59 -11.59
C MET A 77 -0.94 -2.48 -12.80
N ASP A 78 -0.91 -1.93 -14.01
CA ASP A 78 -0.59 -2.66 -15.24
C ASP A 78 0.85 -3.19 -15.21
N ALA A 79 1.79 -2.39 -14.71
CA ALA A 79 3.18 -2.83 -14.50
C ALA A 79 3.26 -3.97 -13.48
N SER A 80 2.65 -3.82 -12.30
CA SER A 80 2.61 -4.88 -11.28
C SER A 80 1.90 -6.15 -11.78
N TYR A 81 0.85 -6.02 -12.59
CA TYR A 81 0.20 -7.17 -13.20
C TYR A 81 1.08 -7.90 -14.22
N ARG A 82 1.94 -7.18 -14.95
CA ARG A 82 2.99 -7.81 -15.80
C ARG A 82 4.00 -8.56 -14.95
N VAL A 83 4.41 -8.01 -13.81
CA VAL A 83 5.29 -8.71 -12.86
C VAL A 83 4.62 -9.97 -12.31
N GLN A 84 3.33 -9.93 -11.95
CA GLN A 84 2.58 -11.12 -11.47
C GLN A 84 2.63 -12.25 -12.51
N LYS A 85 2.38 -11.91 -13.79
CA LYS A 85 2.45 -12.89 -14.88
C LYS A 85 3.86 -13.46 -15.06
N ALA A 86 4.88 -12.63 -14.94
CA ALA A 86 6.27 -13.07 -15.06
C ALA A 86 6.69 -13.98 -13.90
N VAL A 87 6.28 -13.65 -12.67
CA VAL A 87 6.45 -14.52 -11.49
C VAL A 87 5.80 -15.88 -11.77
N HIS A 88 4.50 -15.90 -12.09
CA HIS A 88 3.78 -17.15 -12.35
C HIS A 88 4.43 -18.01 -13.44
N ALA A 89 4.89 -17.40 -14.53
CA ALA A 89 5.56 -18.11 -15.63
C ALA A 89 6.97 -18.60 -15.27
N GLY A 90 7.64 -17.95 -14.30
CA GLY A 90 9.02 -18.25 -13.91
C GLY A 90 9.17 -19.23 -12.76
N LEU A 91 8.09 -19.60 -12.07
CA LEU A 91 8.14 -20.53 -10.94
C LEU A 91 8.63 -21.92 -11.35
N ARG A 92 9.57 -22.47 -10.59
CA ARG A 92 10.11 -23.82 -10.76
C ARG A 92 10.30 -24.51 -9.41
N PRO A 93 10.27 -25.85 -9.35
CA PRO A 93 10.48 -26.57 -8.09
C PRO A 93 11.83 -26.20 -7.47
N GLY A 94 11.86 -26.07 -6.15
CA GLY A 94 13.08 -25.75 -5.41
C GLY A 94 13.42 -24.26 -5.31
N MET A 95 12.64 -23.36 -5.94
CA MET A 95 12.80 -21.92 -5.71
C MET A 95 12.45 -21.55 -4.28
N LYS A 96 13.23 -20.65 -3.70
CA LYS A 96 12.91 -20.02 -2.43
C LYS A 96 11.93 -18.86 -2.61
N ALA A 97 11.16 -18.56 -1.57
CA ALA A 97 10.25 -17.42 -1.56
C ALA A 97 11.03 -16.10 -1.69
N SER A 98 12.18 -16.00 -1.03
CA SER A 98 13.11 -14.87 -1.14
C SER A 98 13.58 -14.60 -2.57
N GLU A 99 13.92 -15.64 -3.34
CA GLU A 99 14.35 -15.51 -4.73
C GLU A 99 13.26 -14.88 -5.62
N VAL A 100 12.00 -15.22 -5.35
CA VAL A 100 10.86 -14.62 -6.07
C VAL A 100 10.64 -13.17 -5.64
N ALA A 101 10.80 -12.86 -4.35
CA ALA A 101 10.69 -11.49 -3.85
C ALA A 101 11.79 -10.57 -4.44
N ASP A 102 13.02 -11.05 -4.54
CA ASP A 102 14.14 -10.34 -5.19
C ASP A 102 13.85 -10.10 -6.67
N PHE A 103 13.32 -11.11 -7.37
CA PHE A 103 12.89 -10.97 -8.76
C PHE A 103 11.80 -9.89 -8.91
N ILE A 104 10.79 -9.87 -8.03
CA ILE A 104 9.71 -8.89 -8.05
C ILE A 104 10.28 -7.47 -7.94
N ALA A 105 11.15 -7.23 -6.96
CA ALA A 105 11.77 -5.92 -6.75
C ALA A 105 12.56 -5.47 -8.00
N ALA A 106 13.38 -6.36 -8.56
CA ALA A 106 14.14 -6.06 -9.78
C ALA A 106 13.22 -5.80 -10.99
N ALA A 107 12.13 -6.56 -11.14
CA ALA A 107 11.18 -6.40 -12.22
C ALA A 107 10.39 -5.09 -12.12
N HIS A 108 10.01 -4.67 -10.91
CA HIS A 108 9.39 -3.35 -10.70
C HIS A 108 10.34 -2.22 -11.11
N VAL A 109 11.62 -2.27 -10.71
CA VAL A 109 12.64 -1.30 -11.13
C VAL A 109 12.78 -1.25 -12.64
N ALA A 110 12.84 -2.41 -13.30
CA ALA A 110 12.95 -2.50 -14.75
C ALA A 110 11.74 -1.90 -15.50
N LEU A 111 10.57 -1.85 -14.85
CA LEU A 111 9.36 -1.23 -15.38
C LEU A 111 9.18 0.24 -14.95
N GLY A 112 10.18 0.82 -14.27
CA GLY A 112 10.17 2.23 -13.86
C GLY A 112 9.39 2.51 -12.56
N LEU A 113 9.07 1.46 -11.78
CA LEU A 113 8.44 1.61 -10.47
C LEU A 113 9.51 1.60 -9.37
N SER A 114 9.27 2.32 -8.28
CA SER A 114 9.97 2.07 -7.02
C SER A 114 9.33 0.88 -6.31
N PRO A 115 10.06 -0.20 -5.99
CA PRO A 115 9.51 -1.30 -5.20
C PRO A 115 9.03 -0.80 -3.84
N VAL A 116 7.89 -1.31 -3.37
CA VAL A 116 7.33 -0.97 -2.05
C VAL A 116 7.40 -2.19 -1.14
N PHE A 117 6.86 -3.33 -1.59
CA PHE A 117 6.90 -4.58 -0.85
C PHE A 117 6.71 -5.78 -1.80
N ALA A 118 7.15 -6.95 -1.34
CA ALA A 118 6.91 -8.24 -1.98
C ALA A 118 6.81 -9.34 -0.92
N ALA A 119 5.60 -9.80 -0.63
CA ALA A 119 5.32 -10.95 0.23
C ALA A 119 5.05 -12.18 -0.63
N VAL A 120 5.95 -13.15 -0.57
CA VAL A 120 5.84 -14.43 -1.28
C VAL A 120 5.78 -15.54 -0.25
N GLN A 121 4.79 -16.42 -0.38
CA GLN A 121 4.55 -17.52 0.57
C GLN A 121 4.20 -18.79 -0.19
N PHE A 122 4.75 -19.93 0.26
CA PHE A 122 4.46 -21.25 -0.30
C PHE A 122 3.89 -22.20 0.76
N GLY A 123 3.02 -23.11 0.32
CA GLY A 123 2.45 -24.17 1.15
C GLY A 123 1.67 -23.61 2.34
N GLU A 124 1.96 -24.13 3.53
CA GLU A 124 1.32 -23.72 4.78
C GLU A 124 1.50 -22.22 5.08
N ALA A 125 2.63 -21.61 4.65
CA ALA A 125 2.89 -20.20 4.89
C ALA A 125 1.81 -19.28 4.32
N THR A 126 1.07 -19.72 3.28
CA THR A 126 -0.06 -19.00 2.68
C THR A 126 -1.26 -18.81 3.62
N ALA A 127 -1.30 -19.51 4.76
CA ALA A 127 -2.32 -19.33 5.79
C ALA A 127 -2.05 -18.12 6.70
N TYR A 128 -0.87 -17.50 6.63
CA TYR A 128 -0.46 -16.38 7.47
C TYR A 128 -0.48 -15.09 6.65
N PRO A 129 -1.44 -14.16 6.87
CA PRO A 129 -1.63 -13.00 6.00
C PRO A 129 -0.39 -12.12 5.80
N HIS A 130 0.49 -12.06 6.81
CA HIS A 130 1.74 -11.29 6.77
C HIS A 130 3.00 -12.18 6.80
N GLY A 131 2.83 -13.46 6.48
CA GLY A 131 3.92 -14.41 6.27
C GLY A 131 4.51 -14.98 7.56
N VAL A 132 5.65 -15.63 7.37
CA VAL A 132 6.39 -16.35 8.40
C VAL A 132 7.88 -15.99 8.29
N PRO A 133 8.67 -16.12 9.37
CA PRO A 133 10.04 -15.59 9.39
C PRO A 133 11.09 -16.47 8.69
N HIS A 134 10.71 -17.68 8.25
CA HIS A 134 11.61 -18.59 7.54
C HIS A 134 11.38 -18.49 6.03
N ASP A 135 12.32 -19.00 5.24
CA ASP A 135 12.25 -18.97 3.78
C ASP A 135 11.73 -20.32 3.25
N GLN A 136 10.57 -20.32 2.60
CA GLN A 136 9.96 -21.54 2.08
C GLN A 136 10.60 -21.94 0.77
N VAL A 137 10.66 -23.25 0.51
CA VAL A 137 11.10 -23.80 -0.78
C VAL A 137 9.88 -24.35 -1.50
N LEU A 138 9.66 -23.92 -2.73
CA LEU A 138 8.49 -24.28 -3.53
C LEU A 138 8.48 -25.77 -3.88
N ALA A 139 7.41 -26.45 -3.52
CA ALA A 139 7.15 -27.85 -3.86
C ALA A 139 5.87 -28.02 -4.69
N SER A 140 5.81 -29.10 -5.47
CA SER A 140 4.61 -29.45 -6.22
C SER A 140 3.44 -29.72 -5.27
N GLY A 141 2.28 -29.14 -5.58
CA GLY A 141 1.07 -29.18 -4.75
C GLY A 141 0.91 -28.01 -3.80
N ASP A 142 1.93 -27.14 -3.65
CA ASP A 142 1.86 -25.98 -2.77
C ASP A 142 0.82 -24.96 -3.26
N MET A 143 0.10 -24.37 -2.30
CA MET A 143 -0.47 -23.05 -2.50
C MET A 143 0.67 -22.04 -2.65
N VAL A 144 0.54 -21.12 -3.59
CA VAL A 144 1.45 -19.99 -3.78
C VAL A 144 0.64 -18.72 -3.61
N LEU A 145 1.07 -17.85 -2.71
CA LEU A 145 0.54 -16.50 -2.53
C LEU A 145 1.65 -15.51 -2.86
N VAL A 146 1.36 -14.59 -3.78
CA VAL A 146 2.25 -13.49 -4.15
C VAL A 146 1.48 -12.20 -3.99
N ASP A 147 1.86 -11.43 -2.98
CA ASP A 147 1.33 -10.11 -2.70
C ASP A 147 2.44 -9.07 -2.87
N MET A 148 2.21 -8.06 -3.72
CA MET A 148 3.26 -7.11 -4.05
C MET A 148 2.74 -5.78 -4.55
N GLY A 149 3.59 -4.77 -4.42
CA GLY A 149 3.29 -3.42 -4.82
C GLY A 149 4.52 -2.61 -5.20
N GLY A 150 4.32 -1.69 -6.13
CA GLY A 150 5.32 -0.70 -6.55
C GLY A 150 4.69 0.68 -6.67
N ARG A 151 5.53 1.72 -6.64
CA ARG A 151 5.12 3.12 -6.63
C ARG A 151 5.56 3.84 -7.90
N LEU A 152 4.65 4.61 -8.48
CA LEU A 152 4.88 5.50 -9.62
C LEU A 152 4.39 6.91 -9.27
N HIS A 153 5.27 7.91 -9.36
CA HIS A 153 4.94 9.32 -9.03
C HIS A 153 4.19 9.53 -7.70
N GLY A 154 4.48 8.70 -6.69
CA GLY A 154 3.83 8.76 -5.37
C GLY A 154 2.59 7.87 -5.21
N TYR A 155 2.01 7.35 -6.29
CA TYR A 155 0.85 6.44 -6.25
C TYR A 155 1.28 4.98 -6.25
N HIS A 156 0.55 4.16 -5.50
CA HIS A 156 0.87 2.76 -5.27
C HIS A 156 0.05 1.85 -6.20
N SER A 157 0.66 0.75 -6.60
CA SER A 157 -0.03 -0.48 -6.96
C SER A 157 0.06 -1.46 -5.80
N ASP A 158 -0.94 -2.32 -5.71
CA ASP A 158 -1.06 -3.36 -4.70
C ASP A 158 -1.92 -4.48 -5.31
N ILE A 159 -1.34 -5.67 -5.45
CA ILE A 159 -2.01 -6.79 -6.11
C ILE A 159 -1.55 -8.14 -5.56
N THR A 160 -2.50 -8.87 -4.98
CA THR A 160 -2.31 -10.25 -4.56
C THR A 160 -2.80 -11.24 -5.62
N ARG A 161 -2.06 -12.33 -5.83
CA ARG A 161 -2.52 -13.51 -6.58
C ARG A 161 -2.17 -14.78 -5.84
N THR A 162 -3.12 -15.72 -5.89
CA THR A 162 -2.98 -17.03 -5.27
C THR A 162 -3.34 -18.13 -6.26
N TYR A 163 -2.50 -19.15 -6.35
CA TYR A 163 -2.68 -20.30 -7.24
C TYR A 163 -2.00 -21.55 -6.67
N VAL A 164 -2.27 -22.73 -7.24
CA VAL A 164 -1.57 -23.97 -6.88
C VAL A 164 -0.42 -24.20 -7.85
N PHE A 165 0.76 -24.52 -7.33
CA PHE A 165 1.89 -24.94 -8.16
C PHE A 165 1.79 -26.44 -8.47
N GLY A 166 1.44 -26.78 -9.71
CA GLY A 166 1.15 -28.16 -10.12
C GLY A 166 -0.33 -28.55 -9.91
N PRO A 167 -0.64 -29.86 -9.78
CA PRO A 167 -2.03 -30.32 -9.66
C PRO A 167 -2.70 -29.85 -8.36
N SER A 168 -3.91 -29.32 -8.47
CA SER A 168 -4.70 -28.92 -7.31
C SER A 168 -5.50 -30.07 -6.70
N THR A 169 -5.67 -30.03 -5.38
CA THR A 169 -6.62 -30.88 -4.65
C THR A 169 -8.04 -30.32 -4.71
N PRO A 170 -9.09 -31.14 -4.48
CA PRO A 170 -10.46 -30.64 -4.36
C PRO A 170 -10.63 -29.56 -3.29
N ARG A 171 -9.91 -29.68 -2.16
CA ARG A 171 -9.95 -28.69 -1.08
C ARG A 171 -9.35 -27.35 -1.50
N GLN A 172 -8.20 -27.34 -2.15
CA GLN A 172 -7.58 -26.10 -2.64
C GLN A 172 -8.48 -25.38 -3.66
N ARG A 173 -9.06 -26.13 -4.61
CA ARG A 173 -10.02 -25.57 -5.57
C ARG A 173 -11.24 -24.97 -4.89
N HIS A 174 -11.81 -25.68 -3.90
CA HIS A 174 -12.95 -25.19 -3.15
C HIS A 174 -12.64 -23.89 -2.41
N LEU A 175 -11.53 -23.82 -1.69
CA LEU A 175 -11.11 -22.60 -0.97
C LEU A 175 -10.86 -21.42 -1.93
N TRP A 176 -10.16 -21.67 -3.03
CA TRP A 176 -9.91 -20.65 -4.05
C TRP A 176 -11.21 -20.12 -4.66
N GLU A 177 -12.18 -20.99 -4.93
CA GLU A 177 -13.49 -20.56 -5.46
C GLU A 177 -14.31 -19.80 -4.42
N CYS A 178 -14.19 -20.12 -3.13
CA CYS A 178 -14.80 -19.31 -2.06
C CYS A 178 -14.21 -17.90 -2.03
N GLU A 179 -12.88 -17.77 -2.05
CA GLU A 179 -12.19 -16.47 -2.09
C GLU A 179 -12.58 -15.66 -3.34
N ARG A 180 -12.55 -16.28 -4.52
CA ARG A 180 -12.96 -15.63 -5.77
C ARG A 180 -14.39 -15.12 -5.70
N ARG A 181 -15.33 -15.91 -5.19
CA ARG A 181 -16.74 -15.49 -5.07
C ARG A 181 -16.90 -14.35 -4.07
N ALA A 182 -16.21 -14.40 -2.94
CA ALA A 182 -16.23 -13.33 -1.94
C ALA A 182 -15.68 -12.00 -2.52
N GLN A 183 -14.53 -12.04 -3.20
CA GLN A 183 -13.96 -10.87 -3.87
C GLN A 183 -14.91 -10.29 -4.93
N LEU A 184 -15.53 -11.14 -5.76
CA LEU A 184 -16.48 -10.68 -6.78
C LEU A 184 -17.74 -10.07 -6.17
N ALA A 185 -18.22 -10.60 -5.04
CA ALA A 185 -19.37 -10.04 -4.32
C ALA A 185 -19.06 -8.65 -3.76
N ALA A 186 -17.89 -8.47 -3.13
CA ALA A 186 -17.44 -7.15 -2.68
C ALA A 186 -17.29 -6.16 -3.84
N PHE A 187 -16.67 -6.58 -4.95
CA PHE A 187 -16.54 -5.72 -6.13
C PHE A 187 -17.91 -5.30 -6.70
N ALA A 188 -18.88 -6.21 -6.75
CA ALA A 188 -20.23 -5.88 -7.19
C ALA A 188 -20.94 -4.91 -6.24
N ALA A 189 -20.74 -5.07 -4.91
CA ALA A 189 -21.33 -4.21 -3.88
C ALA A 189 -20.72 -2.79 -3.83
N ALA A 190 -19.50 -2.60 -4.36
CA ALA A 190 -18.81 -1.32 -4.40
C ALA A 190 -19.43 -0.33 -5.42
N GLN A 191 -20.63 0.16 -5.13
CA GLN A 191 -21.37 1.12 -5.93
C GLN A 191 -21.37 2.52 -5.32
N PRO A 192 -21.51 3.60 -6.12
CA PRO A 192 -21.73 4.94 -5.60
C PRO A 192 -22.91 4.99 -4.62
N GLY A 193 -22.65 5.50 -3.41
CA GLY A 193 -23.65 5.59 -2.34
C GLY A 193 -23.70 4.39 -1.38
N ALA A 194 -23.01 3.27 -1.68
CA ALA A 194 -22.87 2.16 -0.73
C ALA A 194 -21.95 2.55 0.44
N LEU A 195 -22.22 2.01 1.64
CA LEU A 195 -21.33 2.17 2.79
C LEU A 195 -20.15 1.20 2.67
N CYS A 196 -18.96 1.60 3.12
CA CYS A 196 -17.79 0.72 3.11
C CYS A 196 -18.02 -0.61 3.86
N GLN A 197 -18.79 -0.57 4.95
CA GLN A 197 -19.15 -1.77 5.72
C GLN A 197 -20.03 -2.76 4.93
N ASP A 198 -20.82 -2.28 3.95
CA ASP A 198 -21.67 -3.14 3.14
C ASP A 198 -20.84 -3.92 2.13
N VAL A 199 -19.75 -3.31 1.62
CA VAL A 199 -18.75 -3.95 0.76
C VAL A 199 -18.01 -5.06 1.52
N ASP A 200 -17.58 -4.78 2.75
CA ASP A 200 -16.97 -5.78 3.65
C ASP A 200 -17.95 -6.93 3.94
N LYS A 201 -19.19 -6.60 4.30
CA LYS A 201 -20.24 -7.60 4.57
C LYS A 201 -20.57 -8.46 3.36
N ALA A 202 -20.46 -7.95 2.13
CA ALA A 202 -20.71 -8.72 0.92
C ALA A 202 -19.68 -9.85 0.69
N ALA A 203 -18.46 -9.71 1.22
CA ALA A 203 -17.44 -10.76 1.14
C ALA A 203 -17.51 -11.79 2.28
N ARG A 204 -18.04 -11.43 3.45
CA ARG A 204 -18.10 -12.29 4.65
C ARG A 204 -19.23 -13.32 4.61
#